data_AF-A0A2N2S392-F1
#
_entry.id   AF-A0A2N2S392-F1
#
_cell.length_a   1.000
_cell.length_b   1.000
_cell.length_c   1.000
_cell.angle_alpha   90.00
_cell.angle_beta   90.00
_cell.angle_gamma   90.00
#
_symmetry.space_group_name_H-M   'P 1'
#
loop_
_entity.id
_entity.type
_entity.pdbx_description
1 polymer ?
#
loop_
_entity_poly.entity_id
_entity_poly.type
_entity_poly.pdbx_seq_one_letter_code
_entity_poly.pdbx_strand_id
1 'polypeptide(L)'
;MQAGTLALLAFSPILLAAILLVGLRWPAKHAMPVVYLVTAAIGLIAWDMSFNRILASTLQGLVITIGVLWIIFGAILLLNTLKYSGGISTIRTGFATISPDRRIQAIIIAWLFGCFIEGASGFG
;
A
#
# COMPACT_ATOMS: atom_id res chain seq x y z
N MET A 1 11.42 -22.98 20.88
CA MET A 1 10.32 -22.06 21.27
C MET A 1 8.98 -22.70 20.92
N GLN A 2 7.93 -22.50 21.71
CA GLN A 2 6.60 -23.06 21.42
C GLN A 2 5.99 -22.33 20.20
N ALA A 3 5.21 -23.04 19.38
CA ALA A 3 4.63 -22.48 18.14
C ALA A 3 3.84 -21.18 18.37
N GLY A 4 3.09 -21.10 19.49
CA GLY A 4 2.35 -19.90 19.87
C GLY A 4 3.23 -18.67 20.09
N THR A 5 4.41 -18.84 20.70
CA THR A 5 5.36 -17.74 20.92
C THR A 5 5.95 -17.24 19.59
N LEU A 6 6.29 -18.15 18.68
CA LEU A 6 6.79 -17.79 17.34
C LEU A 6 5.72 -17.06 16.53
N ALA A 7 4.46 -17.47 16.63
CA ALA A 7 3.35 -16.78 15.97
C ALA A 7 3.17 -15.34 16.48
N LEU A 8 3.25 -15.14 17.80
CA LEU A 8 3.16 -13.80 18.41
C LEU A 8 4.34 -12.91 17.97
N LEU A 9 5.55 -13.45 17.94
CA LEU A 9 6.72 -12.71 17.49
C LEU A 9 6.63 -12.34 16.00
N ALA A 10 6.14 -13.25 15.15
CA ALA A 10 5.93 -12.98 13.73
C ALA A 10 4.84 -11.92 13.49
N PHE A 11 3.81 -11.88 14.36
CA PHE A 11 2.75 -10.87 14.31
C PHE A 11 3.19 -9.51 14.85
N SER A 12 4.16 -9.47 15.77
CA SER A 12 4.51 -8.25 16.50
C SER A 12 4.91 -7.03 15.64
N PRO A 13 5.64 -7.15 14.51
CA PRO A 13 5.92 -5.99 13.66
C PRO A 13 4.67 -5.38 13.05
N ILE A 14 3.69 -6.22 12.69
CA ILE A 14 2.43 -5.79 12.10
C ILE A 14 1.62 -5.03 13.16
N LEU A 15 1.53 -5.60 14.36
CA LEU A 15 0.87 -4.94 15.48
C LEU A 15 1.54 -3.60 15.83
N LEU A 16 2.87 -3.57 15.86
CA LEU A 16 3.62 -2.35 16.11
C LEU A 16 3.34 -1.28 15.05
N ALA A 17 3.34 -1.65 13.76
CA ALA A 17 2.98 -0.73 12.69
C ALA A 17 1.57 -0.17 12.87
N ALA A 18 0.59 -1.01 13.21
CA ALA A 18 -0.78 -0.58 13.48
C ALA A 18 -0.86 0.39 14.67
N ILE A 19 -0.17 0.10 15.77
CA ILE A 19 -0.14 0.98 16.94
C ILE A 19 0.50 2.32 16.62
N LEU A 20 1.66 2.33 15.93
CA LEU A 20 2.37 3.56 15.61
C LEU A 20 1.59 4.41 14.60
N LEU A 21 1.05 3.81 13.53
CA LEU A 21 0.39 4.53 12.44
C LEU A 21 -1.07 4.89 12.75
N VAL A 22 -1.84 3.97 13.33
CA VAL A 22 -3.29 4.17 13.56
C VAL A 22 -3.54 4.69 14.96
N GLY A 23 -2.91 4.08 15.97
CA GLY A 23 -3.08 4.46 17.38
C GLY A 23 -2.45 5.81 17.70
N LEU A 24 -1.14 5.93 17.49
CA LEU A 24 -0.36 7.13 17.81
C LEU A 24 -0.31 8.15 16.66
N ARG A 25 -0.81 7.77 15.48
CA ARG A 25 -0.83 8.63 14.28
C ARG A 25 0.54 9.19 13.91
N TRP A 26 1.60 8.41 14.14
CA TRP A 26 2.94 8.81 13.75
C TRP A 26 3.06 8.84 12.23
N PRO A 27 3.77 9.84 11.70
CA PRO A 27 4.12 9.85 10.28
C PRO A 27 4.89 8.58 9.91
N ALA A 28 4.52 7.96 8.78
CA ALA A 28 5.14 6.73 8.29
C ALA A 28 6.67 6.83 8.14
N LYS A 29 7.18 8.03 7.83
CA LYS A 29 8.61 8.34 7.78
C LYS A 29 9.36 7.97 9.06
N HIS A 30 8.71 8.07 10.22
CA HIS A 30 9.31 7.76 11.52
C HIS A 30 8.88 6.39 12.04
N ALA A 31 7.61 6.00 11.82
CA ALA A 31 7.10 4.71 12.28
C ALA A 31 7.77 3.52 11.56
N MET A 32 7.92 3.57 10.24
CA MET A 32 8.39 2.42 9.45
C MET A 32 9.85 2.04 9.74
N PRO A 33 10.81 2.98 9.92
CA PRO A 33 12.16 2.63 10.35
C PRO A 33 12.19 1.92 11.71
N VAL A 34 11.36 2.34 12.67
CA VAL A 34 11.26 1.69 13.98
C VAL A 34 10.74 0.26 13.83
N VAL A 35 9.67 0.06 13.05
CA VAL A 35 9.13 -1.28 12.76
C VAL A 35 10.19 -2.17 12.09
N TYR A 36 10.93 -1.64 11.13
CA TYR A 36 12.01 -2.36 10.46
C TYR A 36 13.10 -2.80 11.45
N LEU A 37 13.58 -1.90 12.32
CA LEU A 37 14.61 -2.23 13.31
C LEU A 37 14.14 -3.32 14.28
N VAL A 38 12.90 -3.22 14.76
CA VAL A 38 12.30 -4.26 15.62
C VAL A 38 12.20 -5.59 14.87
N THR A 39 11.76 -5.58 13.61
CA THR A 39 11.67 -6.79 12.77
C THR A 39 13.04 -7.44 12.55
N ALA A 40 14.06 -6.63 12.26
CA ALA A 40 15.42 -7.12 12.08
C ALA A 40 15.97 -7.73 13.39
N ALA A 41 15.74 -7.08 14.53
CA ALA A 41 16.14 -7.61 15.83
C ALA A 41 15.46 -8.95 16.14
N ILE A 42 14.16 -9.07 15.86
CA ILE A 42 13.42 -10.32 16.01
C ILE A 42 14.01 -11.42 15.11
N GLY A 43 14.32 -11.11 13.85
CA GLY A 43 14.93 -12.06 12.93
C GLY A 43 16.29 -12.58 13.40
N LEU A 44 17.14 -11.71 13.96
CA LEU A 44 18.44 -12.10 14.52
C LEU A 44 18.29 -12.98 15.76
N ILE A 45 17.42 -12.59 16.70
CA ILE A 45 17.41 -13.15 18.05
C ILE A 45 16.50 -14.37 18.17
N ALA A 46 15.32 -14.36 17.52
CA ALA A 46 14.33 -15.41 17.68
C ALA A 46 14.35 -16.46 16.56
N TRP A 47 14.92 -16.13 15.40
CA TRP A 47 15.05 -17.04 14.25
C TRP A 47 16.50 -17.33 13.85
N ASP A 48 17.48 -16.87 14.62
CA ASP A 48 18.91 -17.06 14.37
C ASP A 48 19.32 -16.75 12.92
N MET A 49 18.69 -15.74 12.32
CA MET A 49 19.03 -15.33 10.95
C MET A 49 20.43 -14.75 10.92
N SER A 50 21.22 -15.10 9.90
CA SER A 50 22.51 -14.45 9.69
C SER A 50 22.31 -12.97 9.32
N PHE A 51 23.25 -12.12 9.75
CA PHE A 51 23.24 -10.70 9.40
C PHE A 51 23.21 -10.48 7.87
N ASN A 52 23.91 -11.32 7.12
CA ASN A 52 23.89 -11.30 5.65
C ASN A 52 22.50 -11.56 5.08
N ARG A 53 21.70 -12.45 5.69
CA ARG A 53 20.33 -12.71 5.24
C ARG A 53 19.45 -11.49 5.46
N ILE A 54 19.59 -10.80 6.58
CA ILE A 54 18.84 -9.57 6.84
C ILE A 54 19.22 -8.47 5.84
N LEU A 55 20.52 -8.24 5.62
CA LEU A 55 20.98 -7.28 4.62
C LEU A 55 20.44 -7.61 3.22
N ALA A 56 20.47 -8.88 2.82
CA ALA A 56 19.91 -9.32 1.55
C ALA A 56 18.41 -9.04 1.45
N SER A 57 17.63 -9.32 2.50
CA SER A 57 16.20 -9.00 2.55
C SER A 57 15.93 -7.50 2.51
N THR A 58 16.78 -6.68 3.14
CA THR A 58 16.68 -5.21 3.08
C THR A 58 16.91 -4.70 1.67
N LEU A 59 17.95 -5.19 0.99
CA LEU A 59 18.23 -4.85 -0.42
C LEU A 59 17.08 -5.31 -1.32
N GLN A 60 16.56 -6.51 -1.11
CA GLN A 60 15.38 -6.99 -1.83
C GLN A 60 14.18 -6.05 -1.64
N GLY A 61 13.92 -5.58 -0.42
CA GLY A 61 12.88 -4.59 -0.12
C GLY A 61 13.07 -3.27 -0.88
N LEU A 62 14.32 -2.80 -1.00
CA LEU A 62 14.63 -1.61 -1.80
C LEU A 62 14.35 -1.83 -3.29
N VAL A 63 14.71 -3.00 -3.85
CA VAL A 63 14.40 -3.35 -5.24
C VAL A 63 12.90 -3.40 -5.48
N ILE A 64 12.13 -4.00 -4.56
CA ILE A 64 10.65 -4.00 -4.63
C ILE A 64 10.13 -2.56 -4.62
N THR A 65 10.69 -1.70 -3.77
CA THR A 65 10.30 -0.28 -3.68
C THR A 65 10.52 0.46 -5.00
N ILE A 66 11.60 0.18 -5.73
CA ILE A 66 11.83 0.75 -7.06
C ILE A 66 10.70 0.37 -8.02
N GLY A 67 10.23 -0.89 -7.98
CA GLY A 67 9.08 -1.32 -8.76
C GLY A 67 7.80 -0.56 -8.42
N VAL A 68 7.55 -0.32 -7.13
CA VAL A 68 6.40 0.49 -6.68
C VAL A 68 6.53 1.94 -7.16
N LEU A 69 7.71 2.54 -7.06
CA LEU A 69 7.96 3.91 -7.55
C LEU A 69 7.75 4.02 -9.07
N TRP A 70 8.10 2.99 -9.83
CA TRP A 70 7.85 2.94 -11.27
C TRP A 70 6.34 2.96 -11.59
N ILE A 71 5.53 2.21 -10.83
CA ILE A 71 4.07 2.21 -10.97
C ILE A 71 3.50 3.59 -10.62
N ILE A 72 3.93 4.19 -9.49
CA ILE A 72 3.48 5.52 -9.07
C ILE A 72 3.85 6.57 -10.11
N PHE A 73 5.06 6.50 -10.67
CA PHE A 73 5.50 7.38 -11.74
C PHE A 73 4.58 7.29 -12.96
N GLY A 74 4.29 6.08 -13.45
CA GLY A 74 3.36 5.87 -14.56
C GLY A 74 1.96 6.42 -14.28
N ALA A 75 1.43 6.19 -13.07
CA ALA A 75 0.13 6.72 -12.66
C ALA A 75 0.09 8.25 -12.62
N ILE A 76 1.12 8.89 -12.05
CA ILE A 76 1.22 10.36 -11.98
C ILE A 76 1.40 10.95 -13.38
N LEU A 77 2.22 10.32 -14.23
CA LEU A 77 2.43 10.75 -15.61
C LEU A 77 1.10 10.71 -16.39
N LEU A 78 0.36 9.61 -16.31
CA LEU A 78 -0.93 9.45 -16.96
C LEU A 78 -1.96 10.45 -16.41
N LEU A 79 -2.03 10.61 -15.09
CA LEU A 79 -2.91 11.60 -14.45
C LEU A 79 -2.63 13.02 -14.96
N ASN A 80 -1.36 13.43 -14.99
CA ASN A 80 -0.98 14.75 -15.48
C ASN A 80 -1.28 14.89 -16.97
N THR A 81 -0.98 13.86 -17.77
CA THR A 81 -1.30 13.86 -19.21
C THR A 81 -2.79 14.08 -19.43
N LEU A 82 -3.66 13.33 -18.73
CA LEU A 82 -5.12 13.48 -18.83
C LEU A 82 -5.62 14.84 -18.32
N LYS A 83 -4.95 15.41 -17.31
CA LYS A 83 -5.29 16.72 -16.77
C LYS A 83 -4.99 17.83 -17.78
N TYR A 84 -3.80 17.81 -18.40
CA TYR A 84 -3.37 18.84 -19.34
C TYR A 84 -3.96 18.66 -20.75
N SER A 85 -4.29 17.42 -21.16
CA SER A 85 -4.98 17.17 -22.44
C SER A 85 -6.49 17.44 -22.41
N GLY A 86 -7.07 17.71 -21.24
CA GLY A 86 -8.51 17.85 -21.06
C GLY A 86 -9.28 16.53 -20.96
N GLY A 87 -8.60 15.38 -21.03
CA GLY A 87 -9.22 14.06 -20.90
C GLY A 87 -10.05 13.88 -19.63
N ILE A 88 -9.65 14.47 -18.50
CA ILE A 88 -10.45 14.47 -17.26
C ILE A 88 -11.81 15.15 -17.46
N SER A 89 -11.86 16.23 -18.23
CA SER A 89 -13.10 16.96 -18.52
C SER A 89 -14.05 16.12 -19.39
N THR A 90 -13.50 15.45 -20.41
CA THR A 90 -14.24 14.53 -21.28
C THR A 90 -14.85 13.38 -20.48
N ILE A 91 -14.06 12.74 -19.61
CA ILE A 91 -14.55 11.68 -18.73
C ILE A 91 -15.69 12.19 -17.83
N ARG A 92 -15.50 13.35 -17.18
CA ARG A 92 -16.54 13.96 -16.33
C ARG A 92 -17.84 14.23 -17.09
N THR A 93 -17.73 14.75 -18.30
CA THR A 93 -18.88 15.07 -19.14
C THR A 93 -19.63 13.80 -19.53
N GLY A 94 -18.91 12.75 -19.92
CA GLY A 94 -19.49 11.43 -20.19
C GLY A 94 -20.31 10.90 -19.00
N PHE A 95 -19.76 10.92 -17.78
CA PHE A 95 -20.50 10.49 -16.59
C PHE A 95 -21.72 11.36 -16.28
N ALA A 96 -21.62 12.68 -16.46
CA ALA A 96 -22.75 13.59 -16.25
C ALA A 96 -23.90 13.36 -17.24
N THR A 97 -23.61 12.83 -18.43
CA THR A 97 -24.64 12.52 -19.45
C THR A 97 -25.39 11.22 -19.21
N ILE A 98 -24.89 10.31 -18.35
CA ILE A 98 -25.55 9.01 -18.10
C ILE A 98 -26.90 9.19 -17.39
N SER A 99 -26.94 10.02 -16.35
CA SER A 99 -28.17 10.34 -15.63
C SER A 99 -28.04 11.69 -14.91
N PRO A 100 -29.06 12.56 -14.97
CA PRO A 100 -29.08 13.80 -14.20
C PRO A 100 -29.34 13.57 -12.70
N ASP A 101 -29.82 12.38 -12.29
CA ASP A 101 -30.06 12.06 -10.88
C ASP A 101 -28.75 11.67 -10.16
N ARG A 102 -28.38 12.48 -9.17
CA ARG A 102 -27.19 12.29 -8.32
C ARG A 102 -27.21 10.96 -7.56
N ARG A 103 -28.39 10.40 -7.28
CA ARG A 103 -28.55 9.10 -6.61
C ARG A 103 -28.07 7.96 -7.51
N ILE A 104 -28.48 7.98 -8.78
CA ILE A 104 -28.08 6.99 -9.77
C ILE A 104 -26.57 7.08 -10.03
N GLN A 105 -26.03 8.29 -10.13
CA GLN A 105 -24.58 8.50 -10.27
C GLN A 105 -23.79 7.92 -9.09
N ALA A 106 -24.25 8.11 -7.86
CA ALA A 106 -23.60 7.56 -6.67
C ALA A 106 -23.57 6.02 -6.69
N ILE A 107 -24.66 5.37 -7.12
CA ILE A 107 -24.73 3.91 -7.26
C ILE A 107 -23.72 3.43 -8.31
N ILE A 108 -23.65 4.09 -9.48
CA ILE A 108 -22.70 3.74 -10.53
C ILE A 108 -21.25 3.89 -10.04
N ILE A 109 -20.92 5.00 -9.38
CA ILE A 109 -19.58 5.23 -8.83
C ILE A 109 -19.24 4.18 -7.78
N ALA A 110 -20.15 3.87 -6.86
CA ALA A 110 -19.94 2.85 -5.84
C ALA A 110 -19.69 1.46 -6.43
N TRP A 111 -20.47 1.07 -7.46
CA TRP A 111 -20.30 -0.19 -8.17
C TRP A 111 -18.94 -0.27 -8.86
N LEU A 112 -18.58 0.76 -9.63
CA LEU A 112 -17.30 0.82 -10.36
C LEU A 112 -16.10 0.90 -9.40
N PHE A 113 -16.27 1.53 -8.23
CA PHE A 113 -15.23 1.58 -7.22
C PHE A 113 -14.91 0.19 -6.66
N GLY A 114 -15.93 -0.67 -6.49
CA GLY A 114 -15.72 -2.08 -6.13
C GLY A 114 -14.84 -2.81 -7.14
N CYS A 115 -15.22 -2.76 -8.42
CA CYS A 115 -14.42 -3.34 -9.51
C CYS A 115 -13.01 -2.75 -9.60
N PHE A 116 -12.86 -1.44 -9.32
CA PHE A 116 -11.55 -0.80 -9.29
C PHE A 116 -10.66 -1.33 -8.17
N ILE A 117 -11.20 -1.56 -6.98
CA ILE A 117 -10.45 -2.12 -5.85
C ILE A 117 -10.04 -3.57 -6.13
N GLU A 118 -10.93 -4.37 -6.71
CA GLU A 118 -10.63 -5.75 -7.14
C GLU A 118 -9.49 -5.78 -8.18
N GLY A 119 -9.58 -4.92 -9.21
CA GLY A 119 -8.52 -4.76 -10.20
C GLY A 119 -7.19 -4.26 -9.62
N ALA A 120 -7.23 -3.28 -8.70
CA ALA A 120 -6.03 -2.74 -8.05
C ALA A 120 -5.36 -3.73 -7.08
N SER A 121 -6.14 -4.64 -6.49
CA SER A 121 -5.62 -5.73 -5.65
C SER A 121 -5.01 -6.89 -6.46
N GLY A 122 -5.12 -6.84 -7.80
CA GLY A 122 -4.54 -7.82 -8.72
C GLY A 122 -5.42 -9.03 -9.02
N PHE A 123 -6.70 -8.99 -8.64
CA PHE A 123 -7.63 -10.11 -8.83
C PHE A 123 -8.49 -10.03 -10.09
N GLY A 124 -8.54 -8.87 -10.76
CA GLY A 124 -9.31 -8.67 -11.99
C GLY A 124 -10.75 -8.29 -11.70
#